data_AF-A0A538G440-F1
#
_entry.id   AF-A0A538G440-F1
#
_cell.length_a   1.000
_cell.length_b   1.000
_cell.length_c   1.000
_cell.angle_alpha   90.00
_cell.angle_beta   90.00
_cell.angle_gamma   90.00
#
_symmetry.space_group_name_H-M   'P 1'
#
loop_
_entity.id
_entity.type
_entity.pdbx_description
1 polymer ?
#
loop_
_entity_poly.entity_id
_entity_poly.type
_entity_poly.pdbx_seq_one_letter_code
_entity_poly.pdbx_strand_id
1 'polypeptide(L)' 'MAILVDRSTRLVVQGLTGSEGRFHGLRNRSHGTNVVAGVTPGKGGQDVDGIPVFDTVAAAVEVTEANTAMVFVP' A
#
# COMPACT_ATOMS: atom_id res chain seq x y z
N MET A 1 -15.26 6.97 17.48
CA MET A 1 -13.87 7.10 17.93
C MET A 1 -13.13 5.86 17.47
N ALA A 2 -12.09 6.01 16.66
CA ALA A 2 -11.22 4.91 16.26
C ALA A 2 -10.08 4.75 17.29
N ILE A 3 -9.45 3.58 17.33
CA ILE A 3 -8.33 3.30 18.27
C ILE A 3 -6.98 3.37 17.56
N LEU A 4 -6.81 2.65 16.44
CA LEU A 4 -5.51 2.50 15.76
C LEU A 4 -5.49 3.09 14.34
N VAL A 5 -6.54 2.85 13.55
CA VAL A 5 -6.62 3.27 12.15
C VAL A 5 -7.93 4.00 11.88
N ASP A 6 -7.85 5.05 11.06
CA ASP A 6 -8.99 5.89 10.70
C ASP A 6 -8.82 6.49 9.29
N ARG A 7 -9.58 7.55 8.98
CA ARG A 7 -9.55 8.21 7.67
C ARG A 7 -8.24 8.95 7.37
N SER A 8 -7.42 9.24 8.38
CA SER A 8 -6.09 9.84 8.23
C SER A 8 -4.99 8.81 7.97
N THR A 9 -5.29 7.51 8.15
CA THR A 9 -4.36 6.42 7.88
C THR A 9 -3.99 6.38 6.40
N ARG A 10 -2.69 6.39 6.10
CA ARG A 10 -2.11 6.26 4.76
C ARG A 10 -1.42 4.92 4.66
N LEU A 11 -2.05 3.98 3.96
CA LEU A 11 -1.66 2.58 3.94
C LEU A 11 -0.70 2.28 2.79
N VAL A 12 0.45 1.67 3.11
CA VAL A 12 1.31 0.99 2.14
C VAL A 12 1.05 -0.52 2.17
N VAL A 13 0.97 -1.15 0.99
CA VAL A 13 0.81 -2.60 0.85
C VAL A 13 2.12 -3.25 0.41
N GLN A 14 2.73 -4.03 1.29
CA GLN A 14 3.91 -4.84 0.94
C GLN A 14 3.44 -6.13 0.26
N GLY A 15 3.93 -6.38 -0.95
CA GLY A 15 3.43 -7.46 -1.82
C GLY A 15 2.23 -7.05 -2.68
N LEU A 16 2.01 -5.74 -2.94
CA LEU A 16 0.86 -5.26 -3.72
C LEU A 16 0.73 -5.90 -5.11
N THR A 17 1.85 -6.27 -5.74
CA THR A 17 1.83 -6.87 -7.08
C THR A 17 1.59 -8.39 -7.08
N GLY A 18 1.50 -9.03 -5.89
CA GLY A 18 1.11 -10.43 -5.73
C GLY A 18 -0.41 -10.62 -5.73
N SER A 19 -0.87 -11.87 -5.83
CA SER A 19 -2.31 -12.22 -5.88
C SER A 19 -3.09 -11.62 -4.70
N GLU A 20 -2.70 -11.98 -3.47
CA GLU A 20 -3.44 -11.60 -2.26
C GLU A 20 -3.28 -10.11 -1.94
N GLY A 21 -2.06 -9.57 -2.10
CA GLY A 21 -1.79 -8.15 -1.91
C GLY A 21 -2.61 -7.27 -2.85
N ARG A 22 -2.71 -7.65 -4.13
CA ARG A 22 -3.55 -6.94 -5.10
C ARG A 22 -5.03 -7.08 -4.77
N PHE A 23 -5.49 -8.30 -4.50
CA PHE A 23 -6.90 -8.58 -4.23
C PHE A 23 -7.42 -7.81 -3.01
N HIS A 24 -6.74 -7.91 -1.87
CA HIS A 24 -7.14 -7.21 -0.65
C HIS A 24 -6.83 -5.71 -0.72
N GLY A 25 -5.70 -5.30 -1.30
CA GLY A 25 -5.32 -3.89 -1.45
C GLY A 25 -6.36 -3.09 -2.24
N LEU A 26 -6.80 -3.60 -3.38
CA LEU A 26 -7.80 -2.91 -4.22
C LEU A 26 -9.20 -2.90 -3.58
N ARG A 27 -9.59 -3.98 -2.89
CA ARG A 27 -10.85 -4.01 -2.16
C ARG A 27 -10.87 -3.03 -1.00
N ASN A 28 -9.79 -2.94 -0.23
CA ASN A 28 -9.64 -1.95 0.84
C ASN A 28 -9.73 -0.53 0.28
N ARG A 29 -9.06 -0.26 -0.85
CA ARG A 29 -9.19 1.02 -1.53
C ARG A 29 -10.62 1.32 -1.97
N SER A 30 -11.32 0.35 -2.58
CA SER A 30 -12.73 0.52 -2.97
C SER A 30 -13.67 0.74 -1.78
N HIS A 31 -13.31 0.23 -0.60
CA HIS A 31 -14.04 0.47 0.64
C HIS A 31 -13.75 1.88 1.23
N GLY A 32 -12.77 2.58 0.69
CA GLY A 32 -12.39 3.93 1.10
C GLY A 32 -11.20 3.99 2.07
N THR A 33 -10.41 2.93 2.19
CA THR A 33 -9.08 3.00 2.79
C THR A 33 -8.15 3.80 1.86
N ASN A 34 -7.37 4.71 2.43
CA ASN A 34 -6.40 5.48 1.66
C ASN A 34 -5.13 4.65 1.41
N VAL A 35 -5.15 3.81 0.38
CA VAL A 35 -3.99 3.03 -0.08
C VAL A 35 -3.13 3.92 -0.95
N VAL A 36 -2.01 4.37 -0.39
CA VAL A 36 -1.15 5.39 -1.01
C VAL A 36 0.03 4.80 -1.77
N ALA A 37 0.44 3.57 -1.46
CA ALA A 37 1.61 2.95 -2.07
C ALA A 37 1.54 1.42 -2.07
N GLY A 38 2.23 0.81 -3.02
CA GLY A 38 2.62 -0.59 -3.00
C GLY A 38 4.14 -0.75 -2.88
N VAL A 39 4.59 -1.85 -2.30
CA VAL A 39 6.01 -2.23 -2.30
C VAL A 39 6.17 -3.61 -2.88
N THR A 40 7.04 -3.77 -3.88
CA THR A 40 7.52 -5.05 -4.37
C THR A 40 8.93 -4.87 -4.92
N PRO A 41 9.97 -5.44 -4.28
CA PRO A 41 11.34 -5.33 -4.78
C PRO A 41 11.48 -5.82 -6.23
N GLY A 42 12.16 -5.04 -7.07
CA GLY A 42 12.35 -5.30 -8.49
C GLY A 42 11.21 -4.81 -9.38
N LYS A 43 10.18 -4.17 -8.81
CA LYS A 43 9.02 -3.63 -9.53
C LYS A 43 8.74 -2.15 -9.21
N GLY A 44 9.70 -1.43 -8.61
CA GLY A 44 9.60 0.01 -8.43
C GLY A 44 9.32 0.74 -9.75
N GLY A 45 8.51 1.79 -9.68
CA GLY A 45 8.10 2.60 -10.84
C GLY A 45 6.89 2.05 -11.60
N GLN A 46 6.40 0.86 -11.26
CA GLN A 46 5.12 0.36 -11.77
C GLN A 46 3.93 1.04 -11.09
N ASP A 47 2.75 0.84 -11.67
CA ASP A 47 1.47 1.30 -11.15
C ASP A 47 0.49 0.12 -11.05
N VAL A 48 -0.26 0.06 -9.95
CA VAL A 48 -1.36 -0.89 -9.78
C VAL A 48 -2.65 -0.09 -9.62
N ASP A 49 -3.36 0.09 -10.73
CA ASP A 49 -4.67 0.75 -10.78
C ASP A 49 -4.65 2.18 -10.21
N GLY A 50 -3.56 2.93 -10.41
CA GLY A 50 -3.32 4.27 -9.86
C GLY A 50 -2.58 4.29 -8.52
N ILE A 51 -2.10 3.15 -8.03
CA ILE A 51 -1.26 3.05 -6.82
C ILE A 51 0.21 2.91 -7.25
N PRO A 52 1.09 3.87 -6.93
CA PRO A 52 2.51 3.77 -7.26
C PRO A 52 3.19 2.62 -6.50
N VAL A 53 4.04 1.89 -7.20
CA VAL A 53 4.84 0.79 -6.63
C VAL A 53 6.29 1.23 -6.44
N PHE A 54 6.85 0.90 -5.29
CA PHE A 54 8.23 1.18 -4.92
C PHE A 54 9.01 -0.11 -4.65
N ASP A 55 10.34 -0.06 -4.78
CA ASP A 55 11.21 -1.18 -4.43
C ASP A 55 11.35 -1.35 -2.91
N THR A 56 11.27 -0.26 -2.15
CA THR A 56 11.46 -0.26 -0.70
C THR A 56 10.35 0.49 0.02
N VAL A 57 10.07 0.08 1.26
CA VAL A 57 9.14 0.81 2.14
C VAL A 57 9.68 2.21 2.44
N ALA A 58 10.99 2.38 2.59
CA ALA A 58 11.61 3.69 2.85
C ALA A 58 11.26 4.70 1.75
N ALA A 59 11.45 4.32 0.47
CA ALA A 59 11.08 5.17 -0.66
C ALA A 59 9.57 5.46 -0.73
N ALA A 60 8.73 4.46 -0.46
CA ALA A 60 7.29 4.64 -0.41
C ALA A 60 6.88 5.65 0.68
N VAL A 61 7.47 5.56 1.88
CA VAL A 61 7.20 6.46 3.01
C VAL A 61 7.68 7.88 2.69
N GLU A 62 8.87 8.04 2.11
CA GLU A 62 9.41 9.35 1.74
C GLU A 62 8.51 10.11 0.77
N VAL A 63 7.92 9.43 -0.21
CA VAL A 63 7.09 10.06 -1.26
C VAL A 63 5.63 10.21 -0.84
N THR A 64 5.08 9.25 -0.10
CA THR A 64 3.62 9.17 0.16
C THR A 64 3.24 9.42 1.61
N GLU A 65 4.24 9.61 2.47
CA GLU A 65 4.09 9.74 3.92
C GLU A 65 3.29 8.60 4.56
N ALA A 66 3.34 7.39 3.97
CA ALA A 66 2.63 6.22 4.50
C ALA A 66 2.97 6.00 5.99
N ASN A 67 1.96 5.80 6.82
CA ASN A 67 2.10 5.69 8.27
C ASN A 67 1.59 4.34 8.82
N THR A 68 1.13 3.45 7.95
CA THR A 68 0.65 2.12 8.30
C THR A 68 0.99 1.16 7.16
N ALA A 69 1.36 -0.08 7.50
CA ALA A 69 1.67 -1.11 6.53
C ALA A 69 0.72 -2.32 6.66
N MET A 70 0.30 -2.86 5.52
CA MET A 70 -0.37 -4.16 5.41
C MET A 70 0.51 -5.09 4.59
N VAL A 71 0.81 -6.28 5.11
CA VAL A 71 1.89 -7.14 4.60
C VAL A 71 1.31 -8.44 4.04
N PHE A 72 1.52 -8.67 2.74
CA PHE A 72 1.15 -9.88 1.99
C PHE A 72 2.38 -10.47 1.29
N VAL A 73 3.42 -10.75 2.08
CA VAL A 73 4.62 -11.47 1.63
C VAL A 73 4.71 -12.80 2.40
N PRO A 74 5.21 -13.89 1.78
CA PRO A 74 5.49 -15.13 2.50
C PRO A 74 6.52 -14.97 3.62
#